data_AF-A0A2U1LSN0-F1
#
_entry.id   AF-A0A2U1LSN0-F1
#
_cell.length_a   1.000
_cell.length_b   1.000
_cell.length_c   1.000
_cell.angle_alpha   90.00
_cell.angle_beta   90.00
_cell.angle_gamma   90.00
#
_symmetry.space_group_name_H-M   'P 1'
#
loop_
_entity.id
_entity.type
_entity.pdbx_description
1 polymer ?
#
loop_
_entity_poly.entity_id
_entity_poly.type
_entity_poly.pdbx_seq_one_letter_code
_entity_poly.pdbx_strand_id
1 'polypeptide(L)' 'MDLFENDKMVTICFIGFGYVGGPTMAVIALKCPNIEVAVVDISVPRIIAWNND' A
#
# COMPACT_ATOMS: atom_id res chain seq x y z
N MET A 1 -20.94 -14.50 -15.04
CA MET A 1 -20.78 -15.08 -13.69
C MET A 1 -19.34 -14.80 -13.31
N ASP A 2 -19.10 -13.55 -12.93
CA ASP A 2 -17.77 -13.12 -12.51
C ASP A 2 -17.45 -13.82 -11.19
N LEU A 3 -16.32 -14.51 -11.13
CA LEU A 3 -15.91 -15.36 -10.00
C LEU A 3 -15.55 -14.58 -8.72
N PHE A 4 -15.97 -13.32 -8.64
CA PHE A 4 -15.71 -12.43 -7.51
C PHE A 4 -17.01 -11.75 -7.09
N GLU A 5 -17.95 -12.56 -6.62
CA GLU A 5 -18.92 -12.07 -5.66
C GLU A 5 -18.19 -11.97 -4.32
N ASN A 6 -17.69 -10.78 -3.99
CA ASN A 6 -17.23 -10.45 -2.64
C ASN A 6 -17.08 -8.94 -2.47
N ASP A 7 -17.99 -8.34 -1.70
CA ASP A 7 -17.88 -7.01 -1.05
C ASP A 7 -16.69 -6.90 -0.08
N LYS A 8 -15.67 -7.74 -0.23
CA LYS A 8 -14.50 -7.79 0.66
C LYS A 8 -13.43 -6.87 0.11
N MET A 9 -13.24 -5.74 0.78
CA MET A 9 -12.06 -4.90 0.65
C MET A 9 -10.80 -5.76 0.74
N VAL A 10 -9.95 -5.67 -0.28
CA VAL A 10 -8.65 -6.34 -0.30
C VAL A 10 -7.61 -5.40 0.29
N THR A 11 -6.87 -5.88 1.30
CA THR A 11 -5.79 -5.12 1.92
C THR A 11 -4.44 -5.74 1.58
N ILE A 12 -3.50 -4.92 1.12
CA ILE A 12 -2.11 -5.29 0.83
C ILE A 12 -1.21 -4.65 1.88
N CYS A 13 -0.35 -5.46 2.52
CA CYS A 13 0.70 -4.98 3.41
C CYS A 13 2.07 -5.18 2.76
N PHE A 14 2.86 -4.12 2.66
CA PHE A 14 4.23 -4.15 2.16
C PHE A 14 5.23 -3.86 3.27
N ILE A 15 6.16 -4.79 3.49
CA ILE A 15 7.21 -4.67 4.50
C ILE A 15 8.50 -4.17 3.82
N GLY A 16 8.88 -2.95 4.13
CA GLY A 16 10.10 -2.28 3.65
C GLY A 16 9.78 -0.99 2.89
N PHE A 17 9.97 0.15 3.52
CA PHE A 17 9.93 1.43 2.84
C PHE A 17 11.31 1.76 2.25
N GLY A 18 11.42 1.52 0.95
CA GLY A 18 12.61 1.84 0.17
C GLY A 18 12.27 2.20 -1.27
N TYR A 19 13.30 2.33 -2.10
CA TYR A 19 13.20 2.77 -3.49
C TYR A 19 12.18 1.99 -4.33
N VAL A 20 12.01 0.69 -4.07
CA VAL A 20 11.04 -0.14 -4.80
C VAL A 20 9.67 -0.10 -4.13
N GLY A 21 9.62 -0.39 -2.83
CA GLY A 21 8.37 -0.57 -2.09
C GLY A 21 7.45 0.64 -2.12
N GLY A 22 7.98 1.81 -1.77
CA GLY A 22 7.20 3.05 -1.65
C GLY A 22 6.51 3.44 -2.96
N PRO A 23 7.26 3.67 -4.06
CA PRO A 23 6.68 4.05 -5.35
C PRO A 23 5.75 2.98 -5.92
N THR A 24 6.06 1.69 -5.75
CA THR A 24 5.19 0.61 -6.24
C THR A 24 3.85 0.62 -5.51
N MET A 25 3.86 0.73 -4.18
CA MET A 25 2.64 0.77 -3.37
C MET A 25 1.84 2.05 -3.61
N ALA A 26 2.50 3.19 -3.83
CA ALA A 26 1.84 4.45 -4.20
C ALA A 26 1.08 4.33 -5.54
N VAL A 27 1.68 3.69 -6.55
CA VAL A 27 1.02 3.47 -7.84
C VAL A 27 -0.15 2.49 -7.71
N ILE A 28 -0.02 1.42 -6.91
CA ILE A 28 -1.13 0.49 -6.66
C ILE A 28 -2.29 1.22 -5.99
N ALA A 29 -2.04 1.99 -4.93
CA ALA A 29 -3.08 2.78 -4.27
C ALA A 29 -3.77 3.76 -5.22
N LEU A 30 -3.01 4.39 -6.13
CA LEU A 30 -3.53 5.32 -7.14
C LEU A 30 -4.37 4.63 -8.23
N LYS A 31 -3.97 3.43 -8.67
CA LYS A 31 -4.59 2.73 -9.81
C LYS A 31 -5.68 1.73 -9.40
N CYS A 32 -5.66 1.29 -8.14
CA CYS A 32 -6.58 0.31 -7.59
C CYS A 32 -7.28 0.88 -6.34
N PRO A 33 -8.17 1.87 -6.47
CA PRO A 33 -8.78 2.57 -5.33
C PRO A 33 -9.65 1.69 -4.43
N ASN A 34 -10.04 0.50 -4.91
CA ASN A 34 -10.79 -0.49 -4.13
C ASN A 34 -9.88 -1.40 -3.27
N ILE A 35 -8.57 -1.15 -3.28
CA ILE A 35 -7.57 -1.89 -2.52
C ILE A 35 -6.97 -0.94 -1.47
N GLU A 36 -6.98 -1.36 -0.22
CA GLU A 36 -6.25 -0.67 0.84
C GLU A 36 -4.78 -1.10 0.83
N VAL A 37 -3.86 -0.14 0.87
CA VAL A 37 -2.43 -0.41 0.83
C VAL A 37 -1.77 0.15 2.09
N ALA A 38 -1.12 -0.72 2.87
CA ALA A 38 -0.32 -0.37 4.03
C ALA A 38 1.16 -0.61 3.74
N VAL A 39 1.98 0.42 3.97
CA VAL A 39 3.45 0.32 3.89
C VAL A 39 4.01 0.39 5.31
N VAL A 40 4.79 -0.62 5.70
CA VAL A 40 5.41 -0.70 7.02
C VAL A 40 6.93 -0.82 6.89
N ASP A 41 7.67 -0.19 7.81
CA ASP A 41 9.13 -0.27 7.89
C ASP A 41 9.55 -0.25 9.37
N ILE A 42 10.68 -0.89 9.68
CA ILE A 42 11.25 -0.87 11.04
C ILE A 42 11.77 0.53 11.42
N SER A 43 12.15 1.33 10.43
CA SER A 43 12.65 2.68 10.59
C SER A 43 11.47 3.65 10.74
N VAL A 44 11.14 3.96 11.99
CA VAL A 44 10.16 5.00 12.34
C VAL A 44 10.46 6.34 11.64
N PRO A 45 11.72 6.84 11.58
CA PRO A 45 12.02 8.08 10.85
C PRO A 45 11.66 8.03 9.37
N ARG A 46 11.78 6.88 8.70
CA ARG A 46 11.40 6.72 7.29
C ARG A 46 9.88 6.79 7.11
N ILE A 47 9.11 6.15 7.97
CA ILE A 47 7.65 6.23 7.95
C ILE A 47 7.18 7.66 8.25
N ILE A 48 7.80 8.34 9.22
CA ILE A 48 7.51 9.75 9.50
C ILE A 48 7.83 10.62 8.28
N ALA A 49 8.98 10.43 7.64
CA ALA A 49 9.35 11.20 6.45
C ALA A 49 8.39 10.95 5.27
N TRP A 50 7.87 9.73 5.11
CA TRP A 50 6.89 9.42 4.08
C TRP A 50 5.51 10.04 4.32
N ASN A 51 5.09 10.14 5.59
CA ASN A 51 3.79 10.70 5.97
C ASN A 51 3.79 12.23 6.09
N ASN A 52 4.95 12.88 5.92
CA ASN A 52 5.05 14.34 5.88
C ASN A 52 5.31 14.76 4.43
N ASP A 53 4.56 15.77 3.96
CA ASP A 53 4.70 16.38 2.62
C ASP A 53 6.08 17.01 2.39
#